data_AF-A0A7X0CPT9-F1
#
_entry.id   AF-A0A7X0CPT9-F1
#
_cell.length_a   1.000
_cell.length_b   1.000
_cell.length_c   1.000
_cell.angle_alpha   90.00
_cell.angle_beta   90.00
_cell.angle_gamma   90.00
#
_symmetry.space_group_name_H-M   'P 1'
#
loop_
_entity.id
_entity.type
_entity.pdbx_description
1 polymer ?
#
loop_
_entity_poly.entity_id
_entity_poly.type
_entity_poly.pdbx_seq_one_letter_code
_entity_poly.pdbx_strand_id
1 'polypeptide(L)' 'MQQQLTAIVTGASEGLGKSFTIELAGRNINLVLVALPASGLPELASFIRKNFSVMYTTWRLI' A
#
# COMPACT_ATOMS: atom_id res chain seq x y z
N MET A 1 12.18 6.01 21.55
CA MET A 1 11.31 6.04 20.35
C MET A 1 11.50 4.72 19.62
N GLN A 2 10.46 3.89 19.50
CA GLN A 2 10.55 2.66 18.70
C GLN A 2 10.58 3.05 17.21
N GLN A 3 11.45 2.41 16.43
CA GLN A 3 11.49 2.65 14.98
C GLN A 3 10.33 1.89 14.32
N GLN A 4 9.47 2.62 13.62
CA GLN A 4 8.35 2.04 12.85
C GLN A 4 8.82 1.76 11.42
N LEU A 5 8.72 0.50 10.98
CA LEU A 5 9.04 0.11 9.60
C LEU A 5 7.99 0.64 8.62
N THR A 6 8.44 1.11 7.47
CA THR A 6 7.60 1.54 6.34
C THR A 6 8.10 0.88 5.06
N ALA A 7 7.20 0.31 4.27
CA ALA A 7 7.52 -0.35 3.02
C ALA A 7 7.01 0.45 1.82
N ILE A 8 7.83 0.53 0.77
CA ILE A 8 7.44 1.07 -0.54
C ILE A 8 7.12 -0.11 -1.44
N VAL A 9 5.92 -0.11 -2.02
CA VAL A 9 5.49 -1.15 -2.97
C VAL A 9 5.26 -0.50 -4.33
N THR A 10 6.02 -0.95 -5.33
CA THR A 10 5.85 -0.56 -6.74
C THR A 10 4.94 -1.56 -7.45
N GLY A 11 4.13 -1.08 -8.40
CA GLY A 11 3.06 -1.90 -8.98
C GLY A 11 2.03 -2.32 -7.93
N ALA A 12 1.80 -1.48 -6.91
CA ALA A 12 1.06 -1.85 -5.71
C ALA A 12 -0.38 -2.29 -5.98
N SER A 13 -1.02 -1.79 -7.04
CA SER A 13 -2.45 -1.98 -7.28
C SER A 13 -2.83 -3.34 -7.86
N GLU A 14 -1.88 -4.10 -8.40
CA GLU A 14 -2.14 -5.32 -9.16
C GLU A 14 -1.14 -6.45 -8.84
N GLY A 15 -1.50 -7.69 -9.21
CA GLY A 15 -0.63 -8.87 -9.12
C GLY A 15 0.09 -9.02 -7.77
N LEU A 16 1.40 -9.25 -7.83
CA LEU A 16 2.25 -9.43 -6.65
C LEU A 16 2.32 -8.18 -5.76
N GLY A 17 2.35 -6.99 -6.35
CA GLY A 17 2.41 -5.74 -5.58
C GLY A 17 1.17 -5.59 -4.68
N LYS A 18 0.00 -5.96 -5.18
CA LYS A 18 -1.24 -5.98 -4.39
C LYS A 18 -1.17 -6.99 -3.25
N SER A 19 -0.73 -8.22 -3.53
CA SER A 19 -0.59 -9.26 -2.50
C SER A 19 0.39 -8.85 -1.41
N PHE A 20 1.55 -8.28 -1.77
CA PHE A 20 2.51 -7.78 -0.80
C PHE A 20 1.96 -6.61 0.01
N THR A 21 1.24 -5.68 -0.61
CA THR A 21 0.61 -4.56 0.11
C THR A 21 -0.32 -5.06 1.21
N ILE A 22 -1.15 -6.06 0.91
CA ILE A 22 -2.11 -6.64 1.86
C ILE A 22 -1.38 -7.39 2.99
N GLU A 23 -0.38 -8.21 2.65
CA GLU A 23 0.43 -8.94 3.63
C GLU A 23 1.17 -8.00 4.59
N LEU A 24 1.81 -6.95 4.06
CA LEU A 24 2.55 -5.97 4.85
C LEU A 24 1.61 -5.14 5.75
N ALA A 25 0.42 -4.78 5.26
CA ALA A 25 -0.60 -4.12 6.08
C ALA A 25 -1.06 -5.02 7.24
N GLY A 26 -1.26 -6.31 6.98
CA GLY A 26 -1.60 -7.32 8.01
C GLY A 26 -0.52 -7.47 9.09
N ARG A 27 0.74 -7.15 8.76
CA ARG A 27 1.88 -7.12 9.69
C ARG A 27 2.05 -5.78 10.41
N ASN A 28 1.10 -4.85 10.27
CA ASN A 28 1.14 -3.52 10.87
C ASN A 28 2.34 -2.67 10.39
N ILE A 29 2.70 -2.82 9.11
CA ILE A 29 3.75 -2.03 8.46
C ILE A 29 3.10 -0.89 7.70
N ASN A 30 3.63 0.33 7.85
CA ASN A 30 3.17 1.50 7.11
C ASN A 30 3.58 1.42 5.64
N LEU A 31 2.83 2.06 4.74
CA LEU A 31 2.93 1.80 3.31
C LEU A 31 3.10 3.06 2.46
N VAL A 32 3.94 2.97 1.43
CA VAL A 32 3.95 3.90 0.28
C VAL A 32 3.54 3.09 -0.94
N LEU A 33 2.36 3.38 -1.48
CA LEU A 33 1.77 2.62 -2.59
C LEU A 33 2.04 3.36 -3.90
N VAL A 34 2.78 2.73 -4.82
CA VAL A 34 3.16 3.33 -6.10
C VAL A 34 2.59 2.49 -7.25
N ALA A 35 1.81 3.11 -8.13
CA ALA A 35 1.27 2.45 -9.33
C ALA A 35 0.97 3.44 -10.47
N LEU A 36 0.71 2.91 -11.66
CA LEU A 36 0.31 3.68 -12.83
C LEU A 36 -1.10 4.30 -12.65
N PRO A 37 -1.46 5.37 -13.40
CA PRO A 37 -2.83 5.87 -13.44
C PRO A 37 -3.84 4.78 -13.85
N ALA A 38 -5.08 4.89 -13.35
CA ALA A 38 -6.18 3.99 -13.71
C ALA A 38 -5.93 2.48 -13.46
N SER A 39 -4.93 2.12 -12.65
CA SER A 39 -4.54 0.74 -12.33
C SER A 39 -5.22 0.13 -11.09
N GLY A 40 -6.20 0.82 -10.50
CA GLY A 40 -6.89 0.36 -9.28
C GLY A 40 -6.26 0.81 -7.94
N LEU A 41 -5.33 1.77 -7.98
CA LEU A 41 -4.65 2.28 -6.77
C LEU A 41 -5.61 2.90 -5.72
N PRO A 42 -6.61 3.74 -6.10
CA PRO A 42 -7.58 4.29 -5.15
C PRO A 42 -8.42 3.21 -4.44
N GLU A 43 -8.80 2.16 -5.16
CA GLU A 43 -9.59 1.03 -4.66
C GLU A 43 -8.77 0.24 -3.65
N LEU A 44 -7.51 -0.05 -3.97
CA LEU A 44 -6.58 -0.67 -3.03
C LEU A 44 -6.38 0.19 -1.79
N ALA A 45 -6.15 1.50 -1.95
CA ALA A 45 -6.00 2.41 -0.81
C ALA A 45 -7.26 2.38 0.09
N SER A 46 -8.46 2.42 -0.50
CA SER A 46 -9.73 2.30 0.22
C SER A 46 -9.84 0.97 0.98
N PHE A 47 -9.44 -0.13 0.34
CA PHE A 47 -9.38 -1.44 0.98
C PHE A 47 -8.43 -1.44 2.18
N ILE A 48 -7.22 -0.89 2.04
CA ILE A 48 -6.25 -0.81 3.14
C ILE A 48 -6.80 0.02 4.30
N ARG A 49 -7.38 1.19 4.02
CA ARG A 49 -7.99 2.09 5.02
C ARG A 49 -9.10 1.41 5.83
N LYS A 50 -9.87 0.52 5.20
CA LYS A 50 -11.02 -0.16 5.85
C LYS A 50 -10.63 -1.37 6.67
N ASN A 51 -9.55 -2.07 6.29
CA ASN A 51 -9.23 -3.39 6.84
C ASN A 51 -8.02 -3.39 7.78
N PHE A 52 -7.19 -2.35 7.77
CA PHE A 52 -5.94 -2.31 8.54
C PHE A 52 -5.73 -0.97 9.23
N SER A 53 -5.13 -1.02 10.43
CA SER A 53 -4.77 0.15 11.23
C SER A 53 -3.35 0.64 10.94
N VAL A 54 -3.02 0.84 9.66
CA VAL A 54 -1.70 1.32 9.20
C VAL A 54 -1.79 2.68 8.53
N MET A 55 -0.71 3.46 8.61
CA MET A 55 -0.57 4.66 7.80
C MET A 55 -0.18 4.30 6.38
N TYR A 56 -0.70 5.03 5.40
CA TYR A 56 -0.21 4.94 4.04
C TYR A 56 -0.25 6.27 3.30
N THR A 57 0.54 6.34 2.24
CA THR A 57 0.43 7.37 1.19
C THR A 57 0.43 6.72 -0.19
N THR A 58 -0.11 7.42 -1.18
CA THR A 58 -0.22 6.93 -2.55
C THR A 58 0.55 7.85 -3.49
N TRP A 59 1.31 7.27 -4.41
CA TRP A 59 2.01 7.96 -5.49
C TRP A 59 1.60 7.37 -6.83
N ARG A 60 1.16 8.24 -7.74
CA ARG A 60 0.92 7.87 -9.13
C ARG A 60 2.18 8.14 -9.93
N LEU A 61 2.56 7.17 -10.76
CA LEU A 61 3.55 7.37 -11.80
C LEU A 61 2.94 8.20 -12.94
N ILE A 62 3.80 8.94 -13.64
CA ILE A 62 3.45 9.84 -14.75
C ILE A 62 2.60 9.16 -15.82
#